data_AF-A0A7J3ZKT2-F1
#
_entry.id   AF-A0A7J3ZKT2-F1
#
_cell.length_a   1.000
_cell.length_b   1.000
_cell.length_c   1.000
_cell.angle_alpha   90.00
_cell.angle_beta   90.00
_cell.angle_gamma   90.00
#
_symmetry.space_group_name_H-M   'P 1'
#
loop_
_entity.id
_entity.type
_entity.pdbx_description
1 polymer ?
#
loop_
_entity_poly.entity_id
_entity_poly.type
_entity_poly.pdbx_seq_one_letter_code
_entity_poly.pdbx_strand_id
1 'polypeptide(L)'
;DIPSLSMACRAMLDIKREFGLPCGCGAHNAVATWVGLKERMGHQAPKSCVVAANIAPVVLGADFILYGPIEDCEYIFPAVAAINISYKYLYRMREQLEL
;
A
#
# COMPACT_ATOMS: atom_id res chain seq x y z
N ASP A 1 9.19 8.06 -8.20
CA ASP A 1 8.34 7.36 -9.19
C ASP A 1 6.93 7.13 -8.62
N ILE A 2 6.34 8.15 -8.00
CA ILE A 2 4.98 8.04 -7.44
C ILE A 2 3.92 7.72 -8.50
N PRO A 3 3.95 8.30 -9.72
CA PRO A 3 2.93 8.02 -10.72
C PRO A 3 2.80 6.54 -11.12
N SER A 4 3.90 5.76 -11.09
CA SER A 4 3.86 4.34 -11.47
C SER A 4 3.19 3.44 -10.43
N LEU A 5 2.99 3.93 -9.19
CA LEU A 5 2.33 3.17 -8.13
C LEU A 5 0.90 2.76 -8.55
N SER A 6 0.16 3.66 -9.20
CA SER A 6 -1.19 3.37 -9.68
C SER A 6 -1.19 2.30 -10.78
N MET A 7 -0.18 2.29 -11.64
CA MET A 7 0.00 1.26 -12.67
C MET A 7 0.31 -0.10 -12.04
N ALA A 8 1.15 -0.14 -11.01
CA ALA A 8 1.41 -1.37 -10.25
C ALA A 8 0.15 -1.90 -9.57
N CYS A 9 -0.63 -1.02 -8.94
CA CYS A 9 -1.93 -1.38 -8.35
C CYS A 9 -2.92 -1.89 -9.41
N ARG A 10 -2.95 -1.28 -10.60
CA ARG A 10 -3.80 -1.73 -11.70
C ARG A 10 -3.40 -3.13 -12.17
N ALA A 11 -2.11 -3.36 -12.40
CA ALA A 11 -1.60 -4.67 -12.79
C ALA A 11 -1.94 -5.74 -11.74
N MET A 12 -1.80 -5.42 -10.46
CA MET A 12 -2.19 -6.30 -9.35
C MET A 12 -3.68 -6.70 -9.41
N LEU A 13 -4.57 -5.72 -9.64
CA LEU A 13 -6.01 -5.99 -9.78
C LEU A 13 -6.31 -6.84 -11.01
N ASP A 14 -5.65 -6.57 -12.14
CA ASP A 14 -5.83 -7.34 -13.37
C ASP A 14 -5.37 -8.80 -13.19
N ILE A 15 -4.21 -9.04 -12.55
CA ILE A 15 -3.72 -10.40 -12.27
C ILE A 15 -4.66 -11.15 -11.32
N LYS A 16 -5.14 -10.48 -10.26
CA LYS A 16 -6.12 -11.06 -9.33
C LYS A 16 -7.42 -11.44 -10.04
N ARG A 17 -7.94 -10.56 -10.91
CA ARG A 17 -9.17 -10.81 -11.66
C ARG A 17 -9.03 -11.95 -12.66
N GLU A 18 -7.92 -12.00 -13.39
CA GLU A 18 -7.74 -12.96 -14.48
C GLU A 18 -7.29 -14.34 -13.99
N PHE A 19 -6.41 -14.38 -12.99
CA PHE A 19 -5.75 -15.63 -12.57
C PHE A 19 -6.07 -16.04 -11.13
N GLY A 20 -6.66 -15.18 -10.30
CA GLY A 20 -6.94 -15.47 -8.89
C GLY A 20 -5.67 -15.68 -8.03
N LEU A 21 -4.50 -15.29 -8.52
CA LEU A 21 -3.22 -15.51 -7.85
C LEU A 21 -2.96 -14.44 -6.76
N PRO A 22 -2.27 -14.80 -5.67
CA PRO A 22 -1.80 -13.81 -4.71
C PRO A 22 -0.89 -12.78 -5.36
N CYS A 23 -1.17 -11.49 -5.15
CA CYS A 23 -0.45 -10.38 -5.75
C CYS A 23 -0.15 -9.27 -4.74
N GLY A 24 0.93 -8.56 -5.01
CA GLY A 24 1.45 -7.48 -4.18
C GLY A 24 2.47 -6.65 -4.94
N CYS A 25 3.03 -5.63 -4.31
CA CYS A 25 4.06 -4.78 -4.93
C CYS A 25 5.05 -4.19 -3.93
N GLY A 26 6.18 -3.69 -4.44
CA GLY A 26 7.19 -2.95 -3.67
C GLY A 26 6.97 -1.45 -3.72
N ALA A 27 5.91 -0.98 -3.07
CA ALA A 27 5.45 0.41 -3.18
C ALA A 27 6.42 1.45 -2.60
N HIS A 28 7.29 1.07 -1.66
CA HIS A 28 8.31 1.96 -1.11
C HIS A 28 9.24 2.58 -2.17
N ASN A 29 9.54 1.84 -3.24
CA ASN A 29 10.44 2.31 -4.31
C ASN A 29 9.90 3.56 -5.02
N ALA A 30 8.57 3.72 -5.06
CA ALA A 30 7.92 4.89 -5.63
C ALA A 30 8.29 6.17 -4.87
N VAL A 31 8.42 6.07 -3.55
CA VAL A 31 8.78 7.17 -2.63
C VAL A 31 10.29 7.36 -2.54
N ALA A 32 11.06 6.27 -2.48
CA ALA A 32 12.52 6.31 -2.40
C ALA A 32 13.17 7.07 -3.57
N THR A 33 12.50 7.04 -4.73
CA THR A 33 12.94 7.73 -5.95
C THR A 33 12.35 9.15 -6.08
N TRP A 34 11.66 9.66 -5.07
CA TRP A 34 11.10 11.02 -5.08
C TRP A 34 12.13 12.06 -4.65
N VAL A 35 12.87 12.56 -5.64
CA VAL A 35 13.85 13.64 -5.44
C VAL A 35 13.17 14.92 -4.96
N GLY A 36 13.71 15.53 -3.89
CA GLY A 36 13.23 16.81 -3.36
C GLY A 36 12.00 16.73 -2.46
N LEU A 37 11.57 15.51 -2.06
CA LEU A 37 10.35 15.33 -1.26
C LEU A 37 10.43 16.10 0.07
N LYS A 38 11.55 15.99 0.77
CA LYS A 38 11.76 16.62 2.08
C LYS A 38 11.78 18.15 1.96
N GLU A 39 12.42 18.66 0.92
CA GLU A 39 12.58 20.08 0.65
C GLU A 39 11.25 20.73 0.27
N ARG A 40 10.38 20.01 -0.45
CA ARG A 40 9.09 20.51 -0.95
C ARG A 40 7.94 20.34 0.04
N MET A 41 7.98 19.30 0.88
CA MET A 41 6.85 18.89 1.73
C MET A 41 7.20 18.80 3.23
N GLY A 42 8.45 19.07 3.60
CA GLY A 42 8.91 19.11 4.99
C GLY A 42 9.50 17.80 5.49
N HIS A 43 10.06 17.86 6.71
CA HIS A 43 10.82 16.76 7.32
C HIS A 43 9.99 15.50 7.59
N GLN A 44 8.69 15.66 7.83
CA GLN A 44 7.74 14.58 8.08
C GLN A 44 7.32 13.83 6.80
N ALA A 45 7.46 14.46 5.62
CA ALA A 45 6.90 13.95 4.38
C ALA A 45 7.42 12.57 3.96
N PRO A 46 8.72 12.24 4.07
CA PRO A 46 9.22 10.93 3.66
C PRO A 46 8.51 9.76 4.34
N LYS A 47 8.38 9.79 5.67
CA LYS A 47 7.72 8.71 6.42
C LYS A 47 6.22 8.64 6.10
N SER A 48 5.53 9.77 6.06
CA SER A 48 4.11 9.81 5.70
C SER A 48 3.86 9.29 4.27
N CYS A 49 4.71 9.65 3.31
CA CYS A 49 4.60 9.16 1.93
C CYS A 49 4.94 7.67 1.82
N VAL A 50 5.94 7.16 2.56
CA VAL A 50 6.25 5.72 2.61
C VAL A 50 5.06 4.92 3.14
N VAL A 51 4.41 5.40 4.21
CA VAL A 51 3.19 4.77 4.73
C VAL A 51 2.07 4.83 3.68
N ALA A 52 1.78 6.00 3.12
CA ALA A 52 0.71 6.15 2.13
C ALA A 52 0.90 5.27 0.90
N ALA A 53 2.13 5.22 0.36
CA ALA A 53 2.46 4.40 -0.81
C ALA A 53 2.27 2.91 -0.53
N ASN A 54 2.68 2.42 0.64
CA ASN A 54 2.54 1.02 1.03
C ASN A 54 1.10 0.62 1.37
N ILE A 55 0.28 1.54 1.89
CA ILE A 55 -1.11 1.24 2.24
C ILE A 55 -2.03 1.26 1.02
N ALA A 56 -1.73 2.06 0.00
CA ALA A 56 -2.53 2.10 -1.23
C ALA A 56 -2.82 0.72 -1.87
N PRO A 57 -1.83 -0.17 -2.11
CA PRO A 57 -2.10 -1.51 -2.62
C PRO A 57 -2.84 -2.40 -1.62
N VAL A 58 -2.63 -2.26 -0.30
CA VAL A 58 -3.35 -3.03 0.73
C VAL A 58 -4.84 -2.71 0.71
N VAL A 59 -5.21 -1.43 0.59
CA VAL A 59 -6.60 -0.98 0.42
C VAL A 59 -7.22 -1.55 -0.86
N LEU A 60 -6.42 -1.76 -1.91
CA LEU A 60 -6.87 -2.38 -3.15
C LEU A 60 -6.82 -3.93 -3.10
N GLY A 61 -6.62 -4.52 -1.92
CA GLY A 61 -6.70 -5.96 -1.71
C GLY A 61 -5.42 -6.72 -2.05
N ALA A 62 -4.24 -6.09 -1.98
CA ALA A 62 -2.96 -6.79 -2.03
C ALA A 62 -2.84 -7.87 -0.94
N ASP A 63 -2.27 -9.02 -1.28
CA ASP A 63 -2.02 -10.10 -0.32
C ASP A 63 -0.70 -9.90 0.43
N PHE A 64 0.23 -9.15 -0.16
CA PHE A 64 1.51 -8.79 0.44
C PHE A 64 2.02 -7.44 -0.07
N ILE A 65 2.93 -6.84 0.69
CA ILE A 65 3.68 -5.65 0.28
C ILE A 65 5.17 -5.83 0.62
N LEU A 66 6.06 -5.33 -0.24
CA LEU A 66 7.48 -5.20 0.07
C LEU A 66 7.70 -3.77 0.56
N TYR A 67 7.58 -3.58 1.87
CA TYR A 67 7.41 -2.25 2.46
C TYR A 67 8.66 -1.39 2.55
N GLY A 68 9.82 -1.94 2.21
CA GLY A 68 11.09 -1.23 2.20
C GLY A 68 11.97 -1.58 3.41
N PRO A 69 12.76 -0.63 3.93
CA PRO A 69 13.67 -0.84 5.05
C PRO A 69 12.96 -1.38 6.29
N ILE A 70 13.62 -2.30 7.02
CA ILE A 70 13.02 -2.97 8.18
C ILE A 70 12.68 -1.97 9.30
N GLU A 71 13.38 -0.84 9.37
CA GLU A 71 13.18 0.22 10.35
C GLU A 71 11.81 0.89 10.20
N ASP A 72 11.20 0.84 9.01
CA ASP A 72 9.86 1.39 8.78
C ASP A 72 8.74 0.52 9.36
N CYS A 73 9.05 -0.65 9.91
CA CYS A 73 8.05 -1.55 10.50
C CYS A 73 7.22 -0.88 11.60
N GLU A 74 7.81 0.04 12.37
CA GLU A 74 7.13 0.77 13.46
C GLU A 74 5.96 1.63 12.95
N TYR A 75 5.98 2.05 11.68
CA TYR A 75 4.91 2.81 11.04
C TYR A 75 4.03 1.93 10.16
N ILE A 76 4.63 0.99 9.43
CA ILE A 76 3.91 0.19 8.43
C ILE A 76 3.01 -0.86 9.09
N PHE A 77 3.50 -1.59 10.09
CA PHE A 77 2.73 -2.66 10.72
C PHE A 77 1.45 -2.15 11.38
N PRO A 78 1.46 -1.08 12.20
CA PRO A 78 0.20 -0.54 12.73
C PRO A 78 -0.72 0.02 11.65
N ALA A 79 -0.17 0.63 10.58
CA ALA A 79 -0.99 1.13 9.48
C ALA A 79 -1.70 -0.01 8.72
N VAL A 80 -0.99 -1.09 8.40
CA VAL A 80 -1.59 -2.30 7.79
C VAL A 80 -2.61 -2.94 8.72
N ALA A 81 -2.31 -3.03 10.03
CA ALA A 81 -3.22 -3.57 11.02
C ALA A 81 -4.54 -2.77 11.10
N ALA A 82 -4.47 -1.44 11.06
CA ALA A 82 -5.66 -0.59 11.07
C ALA A 82 -6.59 -0.88 9.88
N ILE A 83 -6.02 -1.01 8.68
CA ILE A 83 -6.76 -1.34 7.46
C ILE A 83 -7.32 -2.77 7.54
N ASN A 84 -6.52 -3.74 7.93
CA ASN A 84 -6.96 -5.14 8.06
C ASN A 84 -8.09 -5.29 9.08
N ILE A 85 -8.03 -4.61 10.22
CA ILE A 85 -9.10 -4.62 11.22
C ILE A 85 -10.40 -4.04 10.64
N SER A 86 -10.30 -2.94 9.87
CA SER A 86 -11.44 -2.33 9.18
C SER A 86 -12.11 -3.31 8.21
N TYR A 87 -11.35 -3.96 7.32
CA TYR A 87 -11.90 -4.99 6.43
C TYR A 87 -12.46 -6.19 7.18
N LYS A 88 -11.80 -6.63 8.26
CA LYS A 88 -12.26 -7.76 9.06
C LYS A 88 -13.61 -7.48 9.72
N TYR A 89 -13.87 -6.23 10.10
CA TYR A 89 -15.17 -5.81 10.60
C TYR A 89 -16.25 -5.93 9.52
N LEU A 90 -15.97 -5.47 8.30
CA LEU A 90 -16.86 -5.64 7.15
C LEU A 90 -17.16 -7.12 6.86
N TYR A 91 -16.15 -7.99 6.79
CA TYR A 91 -16.36 -9.43 6.57
C TYR A 91 -17.21 -10.07 7.67
N ARG A 92 -17.07 -9.62 8.93
CA ARG A 92 -17.90 -10.09 10.05
C ARG A 92 -19.36 -9.66 9.88
N MET A 93 -19.64 -8.54 9.22
CA MET A 93 -21.00 -8.04 8.99
C MET A 93 -21.72 -8.71 7.80
N ARG A 94 -21.07 -9.63 7.05
CA ARG A 94 -21.62 -10.27 5.83
C ARG A 94 -22.05 -9.30 4.73
N GLU A 95 -21.59 -8.06 4.75
CA GLU A 95 -21.67 -7.16 3.59
C GLU A 95 -20.44 -7.40 2.72
N GLN A 96 -20.63 -8.03 1.56
CA GLN A 96 -19.59 -8.02 0.54
C GLN A 96 -19.55 -6.61 -0.04
N LEU A 97 -18.42 -5.93 0.05
CA LEU A 97 -18.12 -4.85 -0.90
C LEU A 97 -18.10 -5.53 -2.28
N GLU A 98 -19.15 -5.32 -3.07
CA GLU A 98 -19.10 -5.58 -4.51
C GLU A 98 -18.11 -4.55 -5.09
N LEU A 99 -16.85 -4.96 -5.21
CA LEU A 99 -15.77 -4.21 -5.86
C LEU A 99 -15.77 -4.48 -7.37
#